data_AF-A0A2U9C4H1-F1
#
_entry.id   AF-A0A2U9C4H1-F1
#
_cell.length_a   1.000
_cell.length_b   1.000
_cell.length_c   1.000
_cell.angle_alpha   90.00
_cell.angle_beta   90.00
_cell.angle_gamma   90.00
#
_symmetry.space_group_name_H-M   'P 1'
#
loop_
_entity.id
_entity.type
_entity.pdbx_description
1 polymer ?
#
loop_
_entity_poly.entity_id
_entity_poly.type
_entity_poly.pdbx_seq_one_letter_code
_entity_poly.pdbx_strand_id
1 'polypeptide(L)'
;MTQQHRVRFSDTVDPGAFIFPLSGTAFLLIDLHDMLERFEESGLIERITKFMQVHRNSFLLLHAPFNGKRELEILSWIQCRFFGGNLRILPVRNNAEVVKGMLTIAKATSKPHVDNIRDRMSLAQAHIVESSPVWEMLRDIL
;
A
#
# COMPACT_ATOMS: atom_id res chain seq x y z
N MET A 1 -14.42 -15.04 -14.10
CA MET A 1 -15.03 -13.99 -13.26
C MET A 1 -14.19 -12.73 -13.40
N THR A 2 -14.73 -11.66 -13.97
CA THR A 2 -14.00 -10.40 -14.19
C THR A 2 -14.04 -9.59 -12.91
N GLN A 3 -12.94 -9.55 -12.15
CA GLN A 3 -12.86 -8.82 -10.90
C GLN A 3 -12.69 -7.32 -11.22
N GLN A 4 -13.77 -6.55 -11.17
CA GLN A 4 -13.73 -5.10 -11.39
C GLN A 4 -13.24 -4.41 -10.12
N HIS A 5 -12.06 -3.79 -10.20
CA HIS A 5 -11.51 -2.94 -9.14
C HIS A 5 -11.85 -1.48 -9.42
N ARG A 6 -12.36 -0.76 -8.42
CA ARG A 6 -12.58 0.69 -8.52
C ARG A 6 -11.24 1.39 -8.29
N VAL A 7 -10.81 2.19 -9.27
CA VAL A 7 -9.58 2.98 -9.20
C VAL A 7 -9.95 4.46 -9.01
N ARG A 8 -9.22 5.15 -8.14
CA ARG A 8 -9.29 6.61 -7.98
C ARG A 8 -7.93 7.19 -8.33
N PHE A 9 -7.94 8.29 -9.07
CA PHE A 9 -6.74 9.05 -9.40
C PHE A 9 -6.61 10.25 -8.48
N SER A 10 -5.38 10.66 -8.20
CA SER A 10 -5.06 11.78 -7.33
C SER A 10 -3.74 12.39 -7.79
N ASP A 11 -3.73 13.71 -7.96
CA ASP A 11 -2.53 14.46 -8.39
C ASP A 11 -1.53 14.68 -7.23
N THR A 12 -1.93 14.38 -6.00
CA THR A 12 -1.08 14.51 -4.80
C THR A 12 -0.28 13.26 -4.48
N VAL A 13 -0.51 12.17 -5.22
CA VAL A 13 0.18 10.89 -5.02
C VAL A 13 1.32 10.80 -6.02
N ASP A 14 2.46 10.27 -5.59
CA ASP A 14 3.61 10.08 -6.48
C ASP A 14 3.20 9.28 -7.74
N PRO A 15 3.67 9.67 -8.94
CA PRO A 15 3.41 8.90 -10.15
C PRO A 15 3.78 7.43 -9.95
N GLY A 16 2.98 6.50 -10.47
CA GLY A 16 3.21 5.07 -10.31
C GLY A 16 3.03 4.54 -8.88
N ALA A 17 2.57 5.36 -7.92
CA ALA A 17 2.20 4.86 -6.60
C ALA A 17 0.74 4.39 -6.56
N PHE A 18 0.53 3.27 -5.87
CA PHE A 18 -0.77 2.64 -5.67
C PHE A 18 -1.03 2.46 -4.18
N ILE A 19 -2.11 3.06 -3.68
CA ILE A 19 -2.45 3.03 -2.26
C ILE A 19 -3.68 2.14 -2.06
N PHE A 20 -3.60 1.23 -1.08
CA PHE A 20 -4.70 0.35 -0.67
C PHE A 20 -5.18 0.75 0.73
N PRO A 21 -6.14 1.69 0.85
CA PRO A 21 -6.49 2.31 2.13
C PRO A 21 -6.91 1.30 3.21
N LEU A 22 -7.66 0.26 2.85
CA LEU A 22 -8.14 -0.77 3.78
C LEU A 22 -7.00 -1.57 4.44
N SER A 23 -5.87 -1.71 3.74
CA SER A 23 -4.71 -2.44 4.21
C SER A 23 -3.61 -1.53 4.77
N GLY A 24 -3.73 -0.22 4.58
CA GLY A 24 -2.65 0.74 4.82
C GLY A 24 -1.39 0.51 3.99
N THR A 25 -1.42 -0.41 3.02
CA THR A 25 -0.28 -0.75 2.15
C THR A 25 -0.20 0.21 0.98
N ALA A 26 1.02 0.63 0.64
CA ALA A 26 1.31 1.41 -0.56
C ALA A 26 2.37 0.71 -1.40
N PHE A 27 2.24 0.82 -2.71
CA PHE A 27 3.18 0.29 -3.69
C PHE A 27 3.73 1.43 -4.54
N LEU A 28 5.00 1.39 -4.89
CA LEU A 28 5.61 2.27 -5.88
C LEU A 28 6.11 1.41 -7.04
N LEU A 29 5.53 1.59 -8.23
CA LEU A 29 5.95 0.90 -9.45
C LEU A 29 7.07 1.66 -10.15
N ILE A 30 8.16 0.94 -10.40
CA ILE A 30 9.31 1.43 -11.15
C ILE A 30 9.56 0.44 -12.27
N ASP A 31 9.48 0.92 -13.51
CA ASP A 31 9.93 0.17 -14.67
C ASP A 31 11.44 0.30 -14.80
N LEU A 32 12.16 -0.82 -14.74
CA LEU A 32 13.61 -0.79 -14.89
C LEU A 32 14.01 -0.51 -16.34
N HIS A 33 13.17 -0.77 -17.34
CA HIS A 33 13.50 -0.46 -18.73
C HIS A 33 13.65 1.06 -18.93
N ASP A 34 12.71 1.84 -18.41
CA ASP A 34 12.77 3.31 -18.41
C ASP A 34 13.98 3.83 -17.62
N MET A 35 14.34 3.13 -16.53
CA MET A 35 15.51 3.44 -15.71
C MET A 35 16.84 3.18 -16.44
N LEU A 36 16.93 2.15 -17.28
CA LEU A 36 18.17 1.80 -17.99
C LEU A 36 18.57 2.84 -19.03
N GLU A 37 17.59 3.57 -19.58
CA GLU A 37 17.79 4.64 -20.57
C GLU A 37 18.06 6.02 -19.94
N ARG A 38 17.54 6.28 -18.73
CA ARG A 38 17.59 7.60 -18.06
C ARG A 38 18.09 7.54 -16.62
N PHE A 39 19.03 6.64 -16.33
CA PHE A 39 19.42 6.33 -14.95
C PHE A 39 20.01 7.55 -14.22
N GLU A 40 19.18 8.20 -13.41
CA GLU A 40 19.58 9.26 -12.49
C GLU A 40 19.41 8.75 -11.06
N GLU A 41 20.47 8.14 -10.52
CA GLU A 41 20.48 7.49 -9.21
C GLU A 41 19.94 8.38 -8.08
N SER A 42 20.30 9.66 -8.11
CA SER A 42 19.89 10.67 -7.11
C SER A 42 18.37 10.85 -7.09
N GLY A 43 17.74 11.04 -8.25
CA GLY A 43 16.29 11.22 -8.36
C GLY A 43 15.50 10.00 -7.94
N LEU A 44 16.01 8.80 -8.26
CA LEU A 44 15.41 7.53 -7.83
C LEU A 44 15.45 7.38 -6.30
N ILE A 45 16.62 7.62 -5.71
CA ILE A 45 16.80 7.52 -4.26
C ILE A 45 15.89 8.51 -3.54
N GLU A 46 15.83 9.76 -4.01
CA GLU A 46 14.98 10.79 -3.41
C GLU A 46 13.51 10.38 -3.45
N ARG A 47 13.03 9.89 -4.60
CA ARG A 47 11.65 9.45 -4.77
C ARG A 47 11.30 8.26 -3.86
N ILE A 48 12.15 7.24 -3.80
CA ILE A 48 11.94 6.09 -2.90
C ILE A 48 11.95 6.55 -1.43
N THR A 49 12.86 7.46 -1.07
CA THR A 49 12.97 7.97 0.30
C THR A 49 11.70 8.75 0.70
N LYS A 50 11.21 9.66 -0.14
CA LYS A 50 9.96 10.39 0.10
C LYS A 50 8.79 9.44 0.25
N PHE A 51 8.67 8.45 -0.64
CA PHE A 51 7.62 7.45 -0.58
C PHE A 51 7.62 6.68 0.75
N MET A 52 8.79 6.26 1.23
CA MET A 52 8.94 5.56 2.51
C MET A 52 8.61 6.43 3.72
N GLN A 53 8.85 7.74 3.66
CA GLN A 53 8.51 8.68 4.73
C GLN A 53 7.00 8.85 4.89
N VAL A 54 6.26 8.84 3.78
CA VAL A 54 4.79 8.98 3.78
C VAL A 54 4.12 7.64 4.15
N HIS A 55 4.66 6.51 3.69
CA HIS A 55 4.01 5.22 3.82
C HIS A 55 4.81 4.24 4.69
N ARG A 56 4.27 3.92 5.88
CA ARG A 56 4.88 2.93 6.80
C ARG A 56 4.92 1.50 6.24
N ASN A 57 3.93 1.12 5.44
CA ASN A 57 3.82 -0.22 4.86
C ASN A 57 4.05 -0.13 3.35
N SER A 58 5.29 0.14 2.96
CA SER A 58 5.69 0.49 1.60
C SER A 58 6.37 -0.68 0.87
N PHE A 59 5.94 -0.91 -0.36
CA PHE A 59 6.49 -1.93 -1.25
C PHE A 59 6.98 -1.29 -2.54
N LEU A 60 8.19 -1.63 -2.98
CA LEU A 60 8.72 -1.28 -4.28
C LEU A 60 8.41 -2.41 -5.27
N LEU A 61 7.66 -2.12 -6.32
CA LEU A 61 7.45 -3.04 -7.44
C LEU A 61 8.49 -2.73 -8.50
N LEU A 62 9.48 -3.61 -8.64
CA LEU A 62 10.49 -3.48 -9.68
C LEU A 62 10.05 -4.28 -10.90
N HIS A 63 9.62 -3.59 -11.94
CA HIS A 63 9.14 -4.21 -13.17
C HIS A 63 10.30 -4.42 -14.15
N ALA A 64 10.64 -5.68 -14.40
CA ALA A 64 11.65 -6.10 -15.37
C ALA A 64 11.56 -7.61 -15.65
N PRO A 65 12.07 -8.10 -16.79
CA PRO A 65 12.24 -9.53 -17.03
C PRO A 65 13.11 -10.26 -15.98
N PHE A 66 14.14 -9.60 -15.42
CA PHE A 66 15.15 -10.19 -14.53
C PHE A 66 15.87 -11.40 -15.14
N ASN A 67 16.21 -11.29 -16.43
CA ASN A 67 16.97 -12.29 -17.18
C ASN A 67 18.45 -11.89 -17.34
N GLY A 68 18.79 -10.63 -17.06
CA GLY A 68 20.12 -10.06 -17.27
C GLY A 68 20.84 -9.71 -15.97
N LYS A 69 22.18 -9.68 -16.05
CA LYS A 69 23.06 -9.32 -14.93
C LYS A 69 22.78 -7.90 -14.40
N ARG A 70 22.54 -6.96 -15.31
CA ARG A 70 22.31 -5.54 -14.97
C ARG A 70 21.06 -5.33 -14.10
N GLU A 71 19.98 -6.05 -14.38
CA GLU A 71 18.73 -5.96 -13.59
C GLU A 71 18.94 -6.49 -12.15
N LEU A 72 19.72 -7.56 -12.02
CA LEU A 72 20.10 -8.12 -10.72
C LEU A 72 21.06 -7.20 -9.96
N GLU A 73 22.01 -6.57 -10.65
CA GLU A 73 22.92 -5.57 -10.07
C GLU A 73 22.13 -4.36 -9.54
N ILE A 74 21.15 -3.85 -10.29
CA ILE A 74 20.26 -2.76 -9.84
C ILE A 74 19.43 -3.20 -8.62
N LEU A 75 18.81 -4.39 -8.68
CA LEU A 75 18.06 -4.93 -7.54
C LEU A 75 18.95 -5.01 -6.28
N SER A 76 20.16 -5.55 -6.41
CA SER A 76 21.12 -5.65 -5.31
C SER A 76 21.54 -4.26 -4.81
N TRP A 77 21.76 -3.30 -5.71
CA TRP A 77 22.10 -1.94 -5.34
C TRP A 77 20.99 -1.27 -4.53
N ILE A 78 19.73 -1.38 -4.97
CA ILE A 78 18.57 -0.85 -4.22
C ILE A 78 18.45 -1.55 -2.87
N GLN A 79 18.58 -2.87 -2.82
CA GLN A 79 18.53 -3.64 -1.58
C GLN A 79 19.59 -3.20 -0.57
N CYS A 80 20.84 -3.04 -1.01
CA CYS A 80 21.93 -2.56 -0.17
C CYS A 80 21.70 -1.12 0.29
N ARG A 81 21.21 -0.26 -0.60
CA ARG A 81 20.99 1.17 -0.30
C ARG A 81 19.90 1.39 0.75
N PHE A 82 18.84 0.61 0.70
CA PHE A 82 17.71 0.71 1.63
C PHE A 82 17.69 -0.40 2.69
N PHE A 83 18.83 -1.06 2.91
CA PHE A 83 18.97 -2.12 3.89
C PHE A 83 18.65 -1.60 5.30
N GLY A 84 17.85 -2.37 6.06
CA GLY A 84 17.38 -1.96 7.38
C GLY A 84 16.27 -0.90 7.39
N GLY A 85 15.87 -0.39 6.22
CA GLY A 85 14.70 0.48 6.07
C GLY A 85 13.38 -0.28 5.99
N ASN A 86 12.26 0.45 6.03
CA ASN A 86 10.91 -0.11 5.90
C ASN A 86 10.50 -0.43 4.44
N LEU A 87 11.46 -0.58 3.53
CA LEU A 87 11.19 -0.86 2.13
C LEU A 87 11.19 -2.37 1.86
N ARG A 88 10.09 -2.89 1.31
CA ARG A 88 10.03 -4.27 0.82
C ARG A 88 10.03 -4.28 -0.70
N ILE A 89 10.91 -5.06 -1.32
CA ILE A 89 11.07 -5.06 -2.77
C ILE A 89 10.42 -6.32 -3.34
N LEU A 90 9.56 -6.14 -4.34
CA LEU A 90 8.88 -7.21 -5.06
C LEU A 90 9.25 -7.11 -6.55
N PRO A 91 10.14 -7.97 -7.05
CA PRO A 91 10.42 -8.07 -8.48
C PRO A 91 9.21 -8.68 -9.20
N VAL A 92 8.83 -8.08 -10.33
CA VAL A 92 7.67 -8.49 -11.14
C VAL A 92 8.02 -8.43 -12.63
N ARG A 93 7.57 -9.43 -13.40
CA ARG A 93 7.96 -9.59 -14.82
C ARG A 93 6.95 -9.08 -15.82
N ASN A 94 5.71 -8.89 -15.39
CA ASN A 94 4.61 -8.48 -16.26
C ASN A 94 3.47 -7.88 -15.43
N ASN A 95 2.52 -7.24 -16.12
CA ASN A 95 1.36 -6.60 -15.50
C ASN A 95 0.46 -7.57 -14.72
N ALA A 96 0.36 -8.83 -15.12
CA ALA A 96 -0.44 -9.81 -14.39
C ALA A 96 0.19 -10.11 -13.02
N GLU A 97 1.52 -10.23 -12.95
CA GLU A 97 2.27 -10.37 -11.70
C GLU A 97 2.20 -9.11 -10.83
N VAL A 98 2.28 -7.91 -11.44
CA VAL A 98 2.09 -6.63 -10.75
C VAL A 98 0.75 -6.62 -10.01
N VAL A 99 -0.34 -6.85 -10.73
CA VAL A 99 -1.70 -6.82 -10.16
C VAL A 99 -1.89 -7.93 -9.13
N LYS A 100 -1.47 -9.16 -9.45
CA LYS A 100 -1.58 -10.31 -8.55
C LYS A 100 -0.80 -10.10 -7.26
N GLY A 101 0.43 -9.59 -7.36
CA GLY A 101 1.30 -9.30 -6.22
C GLY A 101 0.68 -8.25 -5.30
N MET A 102 0.28 -7.10 -5.86
CA MET A 102 -0.39 -6.04 -5.09
C MET A 102 -1.64 -6.54 -4.38
N LEU A 103 -2.54 -7.24 -5.10
CA LEU A 103 -3.79 -7.73 -4.51
C LEU A 103 -3.55 -8.79 -3.44
N THR A 104 -2.57 -9.67 -3.64
CA THR A 104 -2.24 -10.73 -2.67
C THR A 104 -1.74 -10.10 -1.38
N ILE A 105 -0.78 -9.18 -1.47
CA ILE A 105 -0.22 -8.48 -0.30
C ILE A 105 -1.30 -7.65 0.38
N ALA A 106 -2.02 -6.81 -0.35
CA ALA A 106 -3.05 -5.94 0.23
C ALA A 106 -4.16 -6.73 0.92
N LYS A 107 -4.57 -7.87 0.37
CA LYS A 107 -5.55 -8.76 1.03
C LYS A 107 -4.98 -9.41 2.28
N ALA A 108 -3.74 -9.90 2.21
CA ALA A 108 -3.08 -10.54 3.35
C ALA A 108 -2.79 -9.58 4.51
N THR A 109 -2.58 -8.30 4.22
CA THR A 109 -2.32 -7.26 5.23
C THR A 109 -3.57 -6.50 5.67
N SER A 110 -4.72 -6.72 5.02
CA SER A 110 -5.99 -6.12 5.44
C SER A 110 -6.50 -6.76 6.74
N LYS A 111 -7.14 -5.97 7.59
CA LYS A 111 -7.87 -6.52 8.74
C LYS A 111 -8.89 -7.57 8.27
N PRO A 112 -9.02 -8.71 8.97
CA PRO A 112 -10.06 -9.69 8.70
C PRO A 112 -11.45 -9.02 8.64
N HIS A 113 -12.27 -9.46 7.69
CA HIS A 113 -13.62 -8.90 7.51
C HIS A 113 -14.48 -8.99 8.78
N VAL A 114 -14.28 -10.07 9.56
CA VAL A 114 -14.98 -10.30 10.84
C VAL A 114 -14.65 -9.23 11.87
N ASP A 115 -13.40 -8.78 11.94
CA ASP A 115 -13.02 -7.72 12.89
C ASP A 115 -13.66 -6.39 12.51
N ASN A 116 -13.77 -6.09 11.21
CA ASN A 116 -14.47 -4.90 10.74
C ASN A 116 -15.97 -4.94 11.10
N ILE A 117 -16.63 -6.10 10.91
CA ILE A 117 -18.03 -6.28 11.34
C ILE A 117 -18.15 -6.07 12.85
N ARG A 118 -17.26 -6.68 13.63
CA ARG A 118 -17.25 -6.54 15.09
C ARG A 118 -17.10 -5.08 15.50
N ASP A 119 -16.11 -4.36 14.96
CA ASP A 119 -15.87 -2.94 15.26
C ASP A 119 -17.11 -2.09 14.93
N ARG A 120 -17.77 -2.35 13.79
CA ARG A 120 -18.99 -1.66 13.40
C ARG A 120 -20.17 -1.98 14.31
N MET A 121 -20.33 -3.24 14.74
CA MET A 121 -21.36 -3.63 15.69
C MET A 121 -21.14 -2.97 17.05
N SER A 122 -19.90 -2.95 17.55
CA SER A 122 -19.53 -2.27 18.80
C SER A 122 -19.83 -0.77 18.73
N LEU A 123 -19.50 -0.10 17.63
CA LEU A 123 -19.83 1.32 17.41
C LEU A 123 -21.34 1.57 17.37
N ALA A 124 -22.09 0.71 16.67
CA ALA A 124 -23.55 0.82 16.62
C ALA A 124 -24.17 0.62 18.00
N GLN A 125 -23.69 -0.35 18.77
CA GLN A 125 -24.14 -0.59 20.13
C GLN A 125 -23.85 0.62 21.03
N ALA A 126 -22.63 1.16 20.99
CA ALA A 126 -22.26 2.36 21.74
C ALA A 126 -23.18 3.54 21.39
N HIS A 127 -23.45 3.76 20.10
CA HIS A 127 -24.33 4.83 19.65
C HIS A 127 -25.77 4.63 20.15
N ILE A 128 -26.32 3.41 20.09
CA ILE A 128 -27.65 3.09 20.62
C ILE A 128 -27.71 3.36 22.12
N VAL A 129 -26.66 2.98 22.86
CA VAL A 129 -26.59 3.24 24.31
C VAL A 129 -26.52 4.74 24.56
N GLU A 130 -25.63 5.50 23.92
CA GLU A 130 -25.47 6.94 24.16
C GLU A 130 -26.69 7.78 23.76
N SER A 131 -27.37 7.39 22.69
CA SER A 131 -28.58 8.06 22.18
C SER A 131 -29.89 7.48 22.74
N SER A 132 -29.81 6.57 23.72
CA SER A 132 -31.01 5.96 24.28
C SER A 132 -31.83 6.99 25.08
N PRO A 133 -33.14 7.13 24.80
CA PRO A 133 -34.04 8.03 25.53
C PRO A 133 -34.08 7.74 27.04
N VAL A 134 -33.75 6.51 27.44
CA VAL A 134 -33.68 6.12 28.85
C VAL A 134 -32.58 6.91 29.59
N TRP A 135 -31.45 7.19 28.94
CA TRP A 135 -30.41 8.02 29.56
C TRP A 135 -30.78 9.50 29.65
N GLU A 136 -31.60 10.00 28.71
CA GLU A 136 -32.17 11.34 28.82
C GLU A 136 -33.12 11.42 30.02
N MET A 137 -34.05 10.45 30.15
CA MET A 137 -34.94 10.39 31.31
C MET A 137 -34.20 10.26 32.64
N LEU A 138 -33.13 9.46 32.71
CA LEU A 138 -32.34 9.30 33.94
C LEU A 138 -31.57 10.57 34.32
N ARG A 139 -31.15 11.39 33.35
CA ARG A 139 -30.51 12.69 33.60
C ARG A 139 -31.47 13.71 34.20
N ASP A 140 -32.76 13.64 33.87
CA ASP A 140 -33.76 14.57 34.39
C ASP A 140 -34.26 14.19 35.81
N ILE A 141 -33.97 12.97 36.27
CA ILE A 141 -34.36 12.43 37.58
C ILE A 141 -33.27 12.66 38.65
N LEU A 142 -32.02 12.90 38.23
CA LEU A 142 -30.86 13.14 39.09
C LEU A 142 -30.50 14.63 39.14
#